data_AF-X8CIX9-F1
#
_entry.id   AF-X8CIX9-F1
#
_cell.length_a   1.000
_cell.length_b   1.000
_cell.length_c   1.000
_cell.angle_alpha   90.00
_cell.angle_beta   90.00
_cell.angle_gamma   90.00
#
_symmetry.space_group_name_H-M   'P 1'
#
loop_
_entity.id
_entity.type
_entity.pdbx_description
1 polymer ?
#
loop_
_entity_poly.entity_id
_entity_poly.type
_entity_poly.pdbx_seq_one_letter_code
_entity_poly.pdbx_strand_id
1 'polypeptide(L)'
;MKSRLGTLLGLVAIAPPVLGIAACGAHATRGAPSTGPAAGSVATAPATSTIELSETGSTLLYPLFSEWGAAYRAKHPNVTVTTQGSGSGAGISQAAAGAVVIGASDAYLSAGDMAAHKGLMNIALAISAQQVNYNLPGVHQHLKLNGKVLAGMYRGTIKTWNDPQIAGINPACSSPRPRWCRCTAPMGPAARFSSPSTCPSRTPTAGAARPGSAPPSPSRPCPKRWARTATAPW
;
A
#
# COMPACT_ATOMS: atom_id res chain seq x y z
N MET A 1 7.29 -77.91 -6.06
CA MET A 1 7.19 -78.38 -7.47
C MET A 1 7.85 -77.31 -8.33
N LYS A 2 9.11 -77.47 -8.74
CA LYS A 2 9.58 -78.12 -9.99
C LYS A 2 9.19 -77.36 -11.29
N SER A 3 9.99 -76.35 -11.62
CA SER A 3 10.81 -76.18 -12.87
C SER A 3 10.19 -76.21 -14.30
N ARG A 4 10.73 -75.27 -15.13
CA ARG A 4 10.99 -75.26 -16.60
C ARG A 4 9.79 -74.93 -17.53
N LEU A 5 9.91 -74.38 -18.75
CA LEU A 5 10.99 -74.10 -19.70
C LEU A 5 10.44 -73.22 -20.85
N GLY A 6 11.25 -72.41 -21.55
CA GLY A 6 10.98 -72.08 -22.97
C GLY A 6 11.47 -70.71 -23.47
N THR A 7 12.74 -70.65 -23.88
CA THR A 7 13.36 -69.59 -24.69
C THR A 7 13.03 -69.80 -26.18
N LEU A 8 12.77 -68.74 -26.96
CA LEU A 8 13.01 -68.73 -28.41
C LEU A 8 13.46 -67.34 -28.91
N LEU A 9 14.42 -67.39 -29.82
CA LEU A 9 15.25 -66.34 -30.43
C LEU A 9 14.47 -65.36 -31.32
N GLY A 10 14.86 -64.08 -31.24
CA GLY A 10 15.52 -63.35 -32.33
C GLY A 10 14.72 -62.94 -33.58
N LEU A 11 14.59 -61.61 -33.79
CA LEU A 11 14.95 -60.94 -35.05
C LEU A 11 14.88 -59.41 -34.88
N VAL A 12 16.04 -58.77 -34.97
CA VAL A 12 16.20 -57.32 -35.14
C VAL A 12 16.00 -57.01 -36.62
N ALA A 13 15.05 -56.13 -36.94
CA ALA A 13 14.91 -55.55 -38.26
C ALA A 13 14.93 -54.01 -38.13
N ILE A 14 15.98 -53.42 -38.70
CA ILE A 14 16.22 -51.99 -38.83
C ILE A 14 15.43 -51.48 -40.04
N ALA A 15 14.60 -50.45 -39.87
CA ALA A 15 13.99 -49.71 -40.98
C ALA A 15 14.12 -48.19 -40.74
N PRO A 16 14.58 -47.41 -41.75
CA PRO A 16 14.92 -45.98 -41.62
C PRO A 16 13.68 -45.06 -41.64
N PRO A 17 13.78 -43.83 -41.08
CA PRO A 17 12.67 -42.87 -41.07
C PRO A 17 12.48 -42.24 -42.45
N VAL A 18 11.27 -42.39 -43.01
CA VAL A 18 10.84 -41.75 -44.25
C VAL A 18 10.54 -40.28 -43.99
N LEU A 19 11.28 -39.43 -44.72
CA LEU A 19 11.12 -37.99 -44.81
C LEU A 19 9.84 -37.65 -45.58
N GLY A 20 8.82 -37.10 -44.90
CA GLY A 20 7.59 -36.62 -45.52
C GLY A 20 7.63 -35.12 -45.79
N ILE A 21 7.84 -34.73 -47.05
CA ILE A 21 7.62 -33.36 -47.53
C ILE A 21 6.14 -33.27 -47.94
N ALA A 22 5.36 -32.46 -47.23
CA ALA A 22 4.01 -32.09 -47.66
C ALA A 22 4.00 -30.58 -47.96
N ALA A 23 3.92 -30.26 -49.26
CA ALA A 23 3.70 -28.91 -49.75
C ALA A 23 2.33 -28.82 -50.45
N CYS A 24 1.57 -27.80 -50.06
CA CYS A 24 0.58 -27.03 -50.82
C CYS A 24 -0.69 -27.73 -51.37
N GLY A 25 -1.80 -27.47 -50.68
CA GLY A 25 -3.13 -27.27 -51.27
C GLY A 25 -3.77 -26.04 -50.62
N ALA A 26 -3.93 -24.96 -51.39
CA ALA A 26 -4.41 -23.67 -50.91
C ALA A 26 -5.95 -23.61 -50.80
N HIS A 27 -6.46 -23.26 -49.62
CA HIS A 27 -7.72 -22.54 -49.47
C HIS A 27 -7.47 -21.26 -48.70
N ALA A 28 -7.72 -20.14 -49.38
CA ALA A 28 -7.50 -18.81 -48.87
C ALA A 28 -8.68 -18.38 -48.00
N THR A 29 -8.42 -18.20 -46.70
CA THR A 29 -8.86 -17.01 -45.97
C THR A 29 -7.68 -16.56 -45.11
N ARG A 30 -6.91 -15.61 -45.66
CA ARG A 30 -5.82 -14.89 -44.99
C ARG A 30 -6.41 -14.12 -43.79
N GLY A 31 -6.43 -14.75 -42.62
CA GLY A 31 -6.29 -14.03 -41.36
C GLY A 31 -4.80 -13.84 -41.14
N ALA A 32 -4.29 -12.63 -41.40
CA ALA A 32 -2.93 -12.29 -41.00
C ALA A 32 -2.77 -12.62 -39.50
N PRO A 33 -1.64 -13.18 -39.04
CA PRO A 33 -1.33 -13.09 -37.63
C PRO A 33 -1.27 -11.60 -37.34
N SER A 34 -2.26 -11.09 -36.62
CA SER A 34 -2.23 -9.75 -36.08
C SER A 34 -0.94 -9.67 -35.29
N THR A 35 0.04 -8.95 -35.83
CA THR A 35 1.14 -8.40 -35.07
C THR A 35 0.49 -7.63 -33.95
N GLY A 36 0.40 -8.27 -32.78
CA GLY A 36 0.10 -7.56 -31.54
C GLY A 36 1.09 -6.40 -31.41
N PRO A 37 0.76 -5.36 -30.64
CA PRO A 37 1.68 -4.24 -30.45
C PRO A 37 3.05 -4.80 -30.11
N ALA A 38 4.06 -4.47 -30.91
CA ALA A 38 5.43 -4.87 -30.63
C ALA A 38 5.70 -4.46 -29.18
N ALA A 39 5.98 -5.43 -28.31
CA ALA A 39 6.34 -5.16 -26.93
C ALA A 39 7.56 -4.24 -26.98
N GLY A 40 7.37 -2.96 -26.70
CA GLY A 40 8.45 -2.00 -26.67
C GLY A 40 9.47 -2.47 -25.63
N SER A 41 10.75 -2.49 -26.01
CA SER A 41 11.82 -2.80 -25.08
C SER A 41 11.82 -1.79 -23.93
N VAL A 42 11.80 -2.29 -22.69
CA VAL A 42 11.89 -1.43 -21.50
C VAL A 42 13.32 -0.89 -21.38
N ALA A 43 13.47 0.43 -21.23
CA ALA A 43 14.77 1.03 -20.96
C ALA A 43 15.26 0.62 -19.56
N THR A 44 16.47 0.07 -19.48
CA THR A 44 17.08 -0.43 -18.24
C THR A 44 18.16 0.49 -17.67
N ALA A 45 18.53 1.55 -18.40
CA ALA A 45 19.50 2.55 -17.98
C ALA A 45 18.99 3.97 -18.33
N PRO A 46 19.25 4.98 -17.48
CA PRO A 46 18.90 6.36 -17.79
C PRO A 46 19.83 6.94 -18.87
N ALA A 47 19.41 8.05 -19.49
CA ALA A 47 20.29 8.81 -20.38
C ALA A 47 21.48 9.39 -19.61
N THR A 48 22.55 9.77 -20.33
CA THR A 48 23.79 10.30 -19.74
C THR A 48 23.72 11.79 -19.41
N SER A 49 22.75 12.52 -19.96
CA SER A 49 22.49 13.92 -19.63
C SER A 49 21.97 14.07 -18.20
N THR A 50 22.06 15.28 -17.64
CA THR A 50 21.38 15.58 -16.38
C THR A 50 19.86 15.48 -16.55
N ILE A 51 19.20 14.71 -15.68
CA ILE A 51 17.75 14.52 -15.67
C ILE A 51 17.21 14.90 -14.30
N GLU A 52 16.12 15.65 -14.29
CA GLU A 52 15.34 15.92 -13.09
C GLU A 52 13.95 15.26 -13.22
N LEU A 53 13.60 14.45 -12.23
CA LEU A 53 12.30 13.80 -12.12
C LEU A 53 11.56 14.43 -10.94
N SER A 54 10.55 15.24 -11.23
CA SER A 54 9.67 15.79 -10.22
C SER A 54 8.55 14.81 -9.88
N GLU A 55 8.38 14.57 -8.59
CA GLU A 55 7.37 13.71 -7.99
C GLU A 55 6.59 14.45 -6.91
N THR A 56 5.27 14.24 -6.91
CA THR A 56 4.41 14.69 -5.82
C THR A 56 3.20 13.77 -5.68
N GLY A 57 2.65 13.68 -4.48
CA GLY A 57 1.36 13.05 -4.26
C GLY A 57 1.29 12.30 -2.95
N SER A 58 0.98 11.00 -3.01
CA SER A 58 0.72 10.13 -1.85
C SER A 58 1.67 10.38 -0.67
N THR A 59 1.10 10.81 0.45
CA THR A 59 1.83 10.92 1.72
C THR A 59 2.12 9.56 2.34
N LEU A 60 1.42 8.50 1.88
CA LEU A 60 1.71 7.13 2.24
C LEU A 60 2.97 6.62 1.53
N LEU A 61 3.13 6.92 0.24
CA LEU A 61 4.27 6.48 -0.57
C LEU A 61 5.51 7.35 -0.38
N TYR A 62 5.36 8.62 0.00
CA TYR A 62 6.44 9.60 0.13
C TYR A 62 7.71 9.09 0.88
N PRO A 63 7.62 8.39 2.04
CA PRO A 63 8.82 7.87 2.71
C PRO A 63 9.58 6.86 1.87
N LEU A 64 8.87 5.98 1.14
CA LEU A 64 9.48 4.99 0.26
C LEU A 64 10.10 5.66 -0.98
N PHE A 65 9.41 6.65 -1.56
CA PHE A 65 9.92 7.39 -2.71
C PHE A 65 11.20 8.18 -2.37
N SER A 66 11.28 8.71 -1.15
CA SER A 66 12.48 9.41 -0.65
C SER A 66 13.71 8.48 -0.65
N GLU A 67 13.54 7.25 -0.17
CA GLU A 67 14.61 6.23 -0.19
C GLU A 67 14.96 5.79 -1.61
N TRP A 68 13.96 5.58 -2.47
CA TRP A 68 14.19 5.26 -3.88
C TRP A 68 14.94 6.37 -4.62
N GLY A 69 14.56 7.63 -4.43
CA GLY A 69 15.23 8.76 -5.05
C GLY A 69 16.70 8.86 -4.62
N ALA A 70 16.98 8.69 -3.32
CA ALA A 70 18.34 8.70 -2.79
C ALA A 70 19.18 7.53 -3.35
N ALA A 71 18.64 6.31 -3.32
CA ALA A 71 19.31 5.12 -3.82
C ALA A 71 19.53 5.17 -5.35
N TYR A 72 18.57 5.71 -6.10
CA TYR A 72 18.67 5.84 -7.55
C TYR A 72 19.73 6.87 -7.94
N ARG A 73 19.76 8.03 -7.28
CA ARG A 73 20.80 9.05 -7.47
C ARG A 73 22.20 8.54 -7.11
N ALA A 74 22.32 7.70 -6.07
CA ALA A 74 23.60 7.08 -5.72
C ALA A 74 24.15 6.17 -6.83
N LYS A 75 23.28 5.49 -7.57
CA LYS A 75 23.66 4.67 -8.74
C LYS A 75 23.80 5.48 -10.03
N HIS A 76 23.02 6.54 -10.17
CA HIS A 76 22.97 7.41 -11.35
C HIS A 76 23.10 8.87 -10.91
N PRO A 77 24.33 9.38 -10.71
CA PRO A 77 24.57 10.72 -10.18
C PRO A 77 24.00 11.85 -11.06
N ASN A 78 23.74 11.58 -12.34
CA ASN A 78 23.15 12.52 -13.29
C ASN A 78 21.61 12.60 -13.19
N VAL A 79 20.96 11.76 -12.36
CA VAL A 79 19.52 11.79 -12.17
C VAL A 79 19.17 12.28 -10.76
N THR A 80 18.38 13.35 -10.69
CA THR A 80 17.83 13.89 -9.45
C THR A 80 16.34 13.61 -9.39
N VAL A 81 15.86 13.10 -8.26
CA VAL A 81 14.43 12.88 -8.01
C VAL A 81 14.01 13.82 -6.89
N THR A 82 13.08 14.73 -7.18
CA THR A 82 12.51 15.67 -6.20
C THR A 82 11.13 15.17 -5.79
N THR A 83 10.94 14.87 -4.51
CA THR A 83 9.72 14.20 -4.00
C THR A 83 8.96 15.08 -3.04
N GLN A 84 7.63 15.02 -3.04
CA GLN A 84 6.76 15.81 -2.15
C GLN A 84 5.49 15.06 -1.72
N GLY A 85 5.21 15.01 -0.41
CA GLY A 85 3.97 14.45 0.14
C GLY A 85 2.82 15.45 0.17
N SER A 86 2.07 15.58 -0.92
CA SER A 86 0.94 16.52 -1.09
C SER A 86 -0.45 15.88 -1.03
N GLY A 87 -0.52 14.54 -0.96
CA GLY A 87 -1.73 13.73 -1.00
C GLY A 87 -2.06 13.23 -2.41
N SER A 88 -2.67 12.03 -2.51
CA SER A 88 -2.92 11.34 -3.78
C SER A 88 -3.76 12.14 -4.78
N GLY A 89 -4.72 12.95 -4.32
CA GLY A 89 -5.52 13.83 -5.19
C GLY A 89 -4.69 14.93 -5.85
N ALA A 90 -3.69 15.49 -5.15
CA ALA A 90 -2.76 16.46 -5.73
C ALA A 90 -1.79 15.79 -6.70
N GLY A 91 -1.34 14.56 -6.41
CA GLY A 91 -0.51 13.78 -7.33
C GLY A 91 -1.20 13.53 -8.68
N ILE A 92 -2.46 13.09 -8.66
CA ILE A 92 -3.25 12.88 -9.89
C ILE A 92 -3.39 14.19 -10.67
N SER A 93 -3.81 15.28 -10.02
CA SER A 93 -4.07 16.54 -10.73
C SER A 93 -2.80 17.18 -11.29
N GLN A 94 -1.68 17.12 -10.57
CA GLN A 94 -0.40 17.68 -11.05
C GLN A 94 0.22 16.85 -12.17
N ALA A 95 0.12 15.52 -12.14
CA ALA A 95 0.54 14.67 -13.25
C ALA A 95 -0.35 14.87 -14.48
N ALA A 96 -1.67 14.96 -14.28
CA ALA A 96 -2.62 15.23 -15.37
C ALA A 96 -2.39 16.60 -16.03
N ALA A 97 -1.93 17.59 -15.27
CA ALA A 97 -1.56 18.91 -15.76
C ALA A 97 -0.13 18.99 -16.35
N GLY A 98 0.66 17.91 -16.25
CA GLY A 98 2.07 17.91 -16.66
C GLY A 98 2.98 18.80 -15.81
N ALA A 99 2.54 19.19 -14.61
CA ALA A 99 3.33 20.00 -13.68
C ALA A 99 4.44 19.17 -13.02
N VAL A 100 4.22 17.87 -12.88
CA VAL A 100 5.21 16.90 -12.40
C VAL A 100 5.33 15.73 -13.37
N VAL A 101 6.49 15.08 -13.36
CA VAL A 101 6.73 13.87 -14.16
C VAL A 101 6.01 12.66 -13.55
N ILE A 102 5.96 12.58 -12.22
CA ILE A 102 5.39 11.46 -11.48
C ILE A 102 4.35 11.96 -10.48
N GLY A 103 3.10 11.54 -10.66
CA GLY A 103 2.03 11.74 -9.68
C GLY A 103 1.82 10.49 -8.84
N ALA A 104 2.28 10.48 -7.59
CA ALA A 104 2.05 9.34 -6.70
C ALA A 104 0.61 9.30 -6.19
N SER A 105 -0.04 8.14 -6.29
CA SER A 105 -1.41 7.95 -5.82
C SER A 105 -1.62 6.55 -5.27
N ASP A 106 -2.33 6.45 -4.15
CA ASP A 106 -2.82 5.18 -3.59
C ASP A 106 -4.14 4.74 -4.23
N ALA A 107 -4.75 5.61 -5.05
CA ALA A 107 -5.97 5.33 -5.81
C ALA A 107 -5.65 5.22 -7.31
N TYR A 108 -6.31 4.28 -7.98
CA TYR A 108 -6.26 4.18 -9.45
C TYR A 108 -7.04 5.35 -10.09
N LEU A 109 -6.67 5.69 -11.32
CA LEU A 109 -7.38 6.69 -12.12
C LEU A 109 -8.81 6.24 -12.39
N SER A 110 -9.77 7.15 -12.26
CA SER A 110 -11.14 6.84 -12.66
C SER A 110 -11.26 6.75 -14.19
N ALA A 111 -12.35 6.14 -14.68
CA ALA A 111 -12.64 6.14 -16.12
C ALA A 111 -12.78 7.57 -16.68
N GLY A 112 -13.28 8.52 -15.87
CA GLY A 112 -13.35 9.93 -16.23
C GLY A 112 -11.97 10.56 -16.39
N ASP A 113 -11.05 10.30 -15.46
CA ASP A 113 -9.69 10.84 -15.50
C ASP A 113 -8.93 10.33 -16.74
N MET A 114 -9.05 9.04 -17.05
CA MET A 114 -8.42 8.44 -18.24
C MET A 114 -9.02 8.98 -19.55
N ALA A 115 -10.33 9.28 -19.57
CA ALA A 115 -10.97 9.86 -20.75
C ALA A 115 -10.57 11.34 -20.95
N ALA A 116 -10.42 12.09 -19.86
CA ALA A 116 -10.06 13.49 -19.88
C ALA A 116 -8.57 13.73 -20.22
N HIS A 117 -7.69 12.84 -19.77
CA HIS A 117 -6.23 13.01 -19.89
C HIS A 117 -5.60 11.89 -20.71
N LYS A 118 -5.57 12.06 -22.03
CA LYS A 118 -4.96 11.08 -22.95
C LYS A 118 -3.47 10.90 -22.62
N GLY A 119 -3.04 9.65 -22.45
CA GLY A 119 -1.65 9.29 -22.14
C GLY A 119 -1.34 9.24 -20.64
N LEU A 120 -2.26 9.70 -19.77
CA LEU A 120 -2.12 9.50 -18.34
C LEU A 120 -2.44 8.04 -17.99
N MET A 121 -1.58 7.42 -17.19
CA MET A 121 -1.73 6.02 -16.79
C MET A 121 -1.23 5.82 -15.35
N ASN A 122 -1.81 4.84 -14.65
CA ASN A 122 -1.33 4.39 -13.34
C ASN A 122 -0.44 3.16 -13.49
N ILE A 123 0.82 3.26 -13.07
CA ILE A 123 1.79 2.16 -13.04
C ILE A 123 1.93 1.70 -11.59
N ALA A 124 1.65 0.42 -11.31
CA ALA A 124 1.77 -0.12 -9.97
C ALA A 124 3.25 -0.30 -9.58
N LEU A 125 3.67 0.33 -8.48
CA LEU A 125 5.06 0.30 -7.99
C LEU A 125 5.26 -0.66 -6.82
N ALA A 126 4.31 -0.69 -5.88
CA ALA A 126 4.37 -1.51 -4.67
C ALA A 126 2.96 -1.78 -4.12
N ILE A 127 2.85 -2.75 -3.20
CA ILE A 127 1.62 -3.04 -2.46
C ILE A 127 1.75 -2.43 -1.06
N SER A 128 0.80 -1.58 -0.69
CA SER A 128 0.73 -0.94 0.63
C SER A 128 -0.52 -1.39 1.40
N ALA A 129 -0.61 -1.03 2.68
CA ALA A 129 -1.76 -1.33 3.53
C ALA A 129 -2.06 -0.14 4.46
N GLN A 130 -3.31 -0.07 4.93
CA GLN A 130 -3.78 0.97 5.82
C GLN A 130 -4.41 0.37 7.08
N GLN A 131 -4.04 0.91 8.24
CA GLN A 131 -4.53 0.45 9.54
C GLN A 131 -5.37 1.54 10.24
N VAL A 132 -6.30 1.10 11.08
CA VAL A 132 -7.08 1.98 11.93
C VAL A 132 -6.36 2.11 13.27
N ASN A 133 -5.89 3.32 13.58
CA ASN A 133 -5.30 3.64 14.86
C ASN A 133 -6.35 4.27 15.78
N TYR A 134 -6.28 3.96 17.08
CA TYR A 134 -7.17 4.50 18.10
C TYR A 134 -6.39 4.86 19.37
N ASN A 135 -6.85 5.87 20.10
CA ASN A 135 -6.24 6.31 21.36
C ASN A 135 -7.13 5.90 22.54
N LEU A 136 -6.86 4.71 23.08
CA LEU A 136 -7.55 4.16 24.24
C LEU A 136 -6.51 3.77 25.30
N PRO A 137 -6.10 4.71 26.18
CA PRO A 137 -5.14 4.41 27.22
C PRO A 137 -5.69 3.32 28.13
N GLY A 138 -4.90 2.28 28.33
CA GLY A 138 -5.27 1.09 29.10
C GLY A 138 -5.76 -0.09 28.27
N VAL A 139 -6.12 0.09 27.00
CA VAL A 139 -6.40 -1.05 26.09
C VAL A 139 -5.08 -1.57 25.53
N HIS A 140 -4.71 -2.80 25.89
CA HIS A 140 -3.48 -3.43 25.43
C HIS A 140 -3.70 -4.46 24.30
N GLN A 141 -4.93 -4.92 24.11
CA GLN A 141 -5.28 -5.81 23.01
C GLN A 141 -5.66 -5.06 21.73
N HIS A 142 -5.43 -5.70 20.59
CA HIS A 142 -5.91 -5.22 19.29
C HIS A 142 -7.43 -5.35 19.22
N LEU A 143 -8.10 -4.21 19.11
CA LEU A 143 -9.55 -4.15 18.99
C LEU A 143 -9.96 -4.64 17.61
N LYS A 144 -10.93 -5.55 17.57
CA LYS A 144 -11.55 -5.99 16.33
C LYS A 144 -12.57 -4.94 15.91
N LEU A 145 -12.38 -4.38 14.72
CA LEU A 145 -13.29 -3.44 14.08
C LEU A 145 -13.59 -3.95 12.66
N ASN A 146 -14.82 -3.75 12.21
CA ASN A 146 -15.24 -4.10 10.85
C ASN A 146 -15.83 -2.87 10.14
N GLY A 147 -16.06 -2.98 8.84
CA GLY A 147 -16.55 -1.86 8.02
C GLY A 147 -17.88 -1.27 8.50
N LYS A 148 -18.81 -2.10 9.02
CA LYS A 148 -20.11 -1.63 9.53
C LYS A 148 -19.95 -0.79 10.80
N VAL A 149 -19.12 -1.26 11.73
CA VAL A 149 -18.82 -0.53 12.98
C VAL A 149 -18.08 0.77 12.68
N LEU A 150 -17.04 0.73 11.84
CA LEU A 150 -16.32 1.94 11.44
C LEU A 150 -17.24 2.95 10.75
N ALA A 151 -18.10 2.51 9.82
CA ALA A 151 -19.08 3.38 9.18
C ALA A 151 -20.03 4.01 10.22
N GLY A 152 -20.50 3.25 11.21
CA GLY A 152 -21.31 3.78 12.31
C GLY A 152 -20.58 4.83 13.16
N MET A 153 -19.30 4.61 13.44
CA MET A 153 -18.44 5.58 14.15
C MET A 153 -18.28 6.88 13.37
N TYR A 154 -17.93 6.81 12.08
CA TYR A 154 -17.73 7.99 11.24
C TYR A 154 -19.04 8.74 10.93
N ARG A 155 -20.17 8.04 10.91
CA ARG A 155 -21.52 8.65 10.77
C ARG A 155 -22.06 9.21 12.08
N GLY A 156 -21.39 8.96 13.22
CA GLY A 156 -21.82 9.40 14.54
C GLY A 156 -23.01 8.63 15.13
N THR A 157 -23.38 7.48 14.57
CA THR A 157 -24.40 6.58 15.15
C THR A 157 -23.83 5.79 16.32
N ILE A 158 -22.55 5.41 16.24
CA ILE A 158 -21.78 4.85 17.35
C ILE A 158 -20.95 5.98 17.96
N LYS A 159 -21.20 6.31 19.23
CA LYS A 159 -20.61 7.50 19.88
C LYS A 159 -19.62 7.18 20.99
N THR A 160 -19.62 5.93 21.47
CA THR A 160 -18.80 5.50 22.59
C THR A 160 -18.14 4.17 22.29
N TRP A 161 -16.96 3.94 22.87
CA TRP A 161 -16.17 2.71 22.65
C TRP A 161 -16.79 1.46 23.30
N ASN A 162 -17.73 1.64 24.22
CA ASN A 162 -18.48 0.57 24.87
C ASN A 162 -19.82 0.26 24.18
N ASP A 163 -20.05 0.79 22.97
CA ASP A 163 -21.25 0.52 22.20
C ASP A 163 -21.46 -1.00 22.01
N PRO A 164 -22.70 -1.53 22.13
CA PRO A 164 -22.99 -2.95 21.96
C PRO A 164 -22.46 -3.54 20.65
N GLN A 165 -22.41 -2.75 19.57
CA GLN A 165 -21.89 -3.20 18.28
C GLN A 165 -20.37 -3.42 18.29
N ILE A 166 -19.62 -2.67 19.11
CA ILE A 166 -18.18 -2.86 19.33
C ILE A 166 -17.94 -3.99 20.32
N ALA A 167 -18.68 -3.99 21.44
CA ALA A 167 -18.54 -5.00 22.48
C ALA A 167 -18.86 -6.42 21.96
N GLY A 168 -19.88 -6.55 21.11
CA GLY A 168 -20.31 -7.84 20.54
C GLY A 168 -19.25 -8.52 19.68
N ILE A 169 -18.36 -7.76 19.04
CA ILE A 169 -17.24 -8.30 18.24
C ILE A 169 -15.92 -8.38 19.03
N ASN A 170 -15.93 -7.97 20.30
CA ASN A 170 -14.79 -7.98 21.22
C ASN A 170 -15.15 -8.66 22.55
N PRO A 171 -15.43 -9.98 22.58
CA PRO A 171 -15.90 -10.69 23.78
C PRO A 171 -14.87 -10.78 24.91
N ALA A 172 -13.56 -10.65 24.62
CA ALA A 172 -12.54 -10.48 25.67
C ALA A 172 -12.74 -9.20 26.51
N CYS A 173 -13.59 -8.30 26.03
CA CYS A 173 -13.99 -7.07 26.70
C CYS A 173 -15.37 -7.18 27.38
N SER A 174 -16.08 -8.31 27.35
CA SER A 174 -17.41 -8.48 27.96
C SER A 174 -17.41 -9.12 29.36
N SER A 175 -16.24 -9.45 29.92
CA SER A 175 -16.11 -9.93 31.30
C SER A 175 -16.49 -8.81 32.30
N PRO A 176 -16.86 -9.08 33.57
CA PRO A 176 -17.29 -8.04 34.53
C PRO A 176 -16.17 -7.09 35.01
N ARG A 177 -14.89 -7.35 34.69
CA ARG A 177 -13.75 -6.49 35.07
C ARG A 177 -12.72 -6.15 33.97
N PRO A 178 -13.09 -5.59 32.81
CA PRO A 178 -12.17 -5.12 31.79
C PRO A 178 -12.22 -3.59 31.84
N ARG A 179 -11.19 -2.97 32.44
CA ARG A 179 -11.15 -1.52 32.73
C ARG A 179 -11.42 -0.65 31.50
N TRP A 180 -11.19 -1.20 30.31
CA TRP A 180 -11.44 -0.64 28.98
C TRP A 180 -12.90 -0.54 28.55
N CYS A 181 -13.80 -1.45 28.98
CA CYS A 181 -15.23 -1.31 28.66
C CYS A 181 -15.95 -0.27 29.52
N ARG A 182 -15.25 0.28 30.52
CA ARG A 182 -15.69 1.43 31.30
C ARG A 182 -15.23 2.76 30.69
N CYS A 183 -14.64 2.74 29.49
CA CYS A 183 -14.32 3.95 28.75
C CYS A 183 -15.59 4.48 28.07
N THR A 184 -16.33 5.34 28.77
CA THR A 184 -17.30 6.28 28.17
C THR A 184 -16.61 7.40 27.39
N ALA A 185 -15.35 7.20 27.01
CA ALA A 185 -14.58 8.18 26.26
C ALA A 185 -15.38 8.52 25.00
N PRO A 186 -15.79 9.79 24.83
CA PRO A 186 -16.51 10.19 23.64
C PRO A 186 -15.62 9.89 22.44
N MET A 187 -16.21 9.29 21.41
CA MET A 187 -15.55 9.16 20.13
C MET A 187 -15.36 10.58 19.57
N GLY A 188 -14.17 11.13 19.78
CA GLY A 188 -13.80 12.42 19.18
C GLY A 188 -13.86 12.31 17.65
N PRO A 189 -14.08 13.41 16.94
CA PRO A 189 -14.10 13.44 15.48
C PRO A 189 -12.67 13.31 14.95
N ALA A 190 -12.08 12.11 15.01
CA ALA A 190 -10.78 11.82 14.42
C ALA A 190 -10.44 10.33 14.55
N ALA A 191 -11.07 9.49 13.74
CA ALA A 191 -10.31 8.39 13.19
C ALA A 191 -9.47 9.00 12.05
N ARG A 192 -8.30 9.55 12.43
CA ARG A 192 -7.29 9.98 11.48
C ARG A 192 -6.64 8.72 10.94
N PHE A 193 -6.72 8.54 9.63
CA PHE A 193 -5.84 7.62 8.93
C PHE A 193 -4.44 8.22 8.97
N SER A 194 -3.72 7.93 10.05
CA SER A 194 -2.34 8.36 10.22
C SER A 194 -1.46 7.34 9.52
N SER A 195 -0.75 7.78 8.46
CA SER A 195 0.48 7.12 8.06
C SER A 195 1.48 7.18 9.23
N PRO A 196 2.35 6.17 9.45
CA PRO A 196 3.19 6.08 10.67
C PRO A 196 4.12 7.28 10.92
N SER A 197 4.31 8.17 9.95
CA SER A 197 5.32 9.23 9.96
C SER A 197 4.85 10.58 10.51
N THR A 198 3.60 10.74 10.97
CA THR A 198 3.15 12.07 11.44
C THR A 198 2.30 11.99 12.71
N CYS A 199 2.97 12.10 13.87
CA CYS A 199 2.35 12.49 15.13
C CYS A 199 2.37 14.02 15.24
N PRO A 200 1.23 14.73 15.18
CA PRO A 200 1.22 16.17 15.40
C PRO A 200 1.30 16.48 16.90
N SER A 201 2.36 17.19 17.29
CA SER A 201 2.50 17.79 18.61
C SER A 201 1.41 18.87 18.80
N ARG A 202 0.47 18.64 19.72
CA ARG A 202 -0.40 19.72 20.21
C ARG A 202 0.39 20.57 21.21
N THR A 203 0.83 21.74 20.78
CA THR A 203 1.21 22.83 21.69
C THR A 203 -0.09 23.48 22.20
N PRO A 204 -0.33 23.61 23.51
CA PRO A 204 -1.47 24.35 24.00
C PRO A 204 -1.20 25.85 23.86
N THR A 205 -1.99 26.55 23.05
CA THR A 205 -2.03 28.02 23.02
C THR A 205 -2.59 28.52 24.34
N ALA A 206 -1.86 29.44 24.99
CA ALA A 206 -2.23 30.04 26.27
C ALA A 206 -3.51 30.89 26.13
N GLY A 207 -4.58 30.48 26.82
CA GLY A 207 -5.77 31.31 27.06
C GLY A 207 -5.73 31.87 28.48
N ALA A 208 -5.92 33.19 28.61
CA ALA A 208 -5.80 33.95 29.84
C ALA A 208 -6.70 33.43 30.99
N ALA A 209 -6.12 33.26 32.17
CA ALA A 209 -6.81 32.80 33.38
C ALA A 209 -7.48 33.97 34.14
N ARG A 210 -8.72 33.74 34.60
CA ARG A 210 -9.42 34.55 35.62
C ARG A 210 -8.78 34.31 37.00
N PRO A 211 -8.62 35.33 37.87
CA PRO A 211 -8.06 35.14 39.20
C PRO A 211 -9.11 34.50 40.13
N GLY A 212 -8.80 33.34 40.73
CA GLY A 212 -9.63 32.72 41.78
C GLY A 212 -9.62 31.20 41.91
N SER A 213 -9.00 30.42 41.02
CA SER A 213 -8.96 28.96 41.12
C SER A 213 -7.55 28.41 41.38
N ALA A 214 -7.43 27.49 42.33
CA ALA A 214 -6.20 26.82 42.74
C ALA A 214 -5.42 26.20 41.56
N PRO A 215 -4.08 26.12 41.64
CA PRO A 215 -3.25 25.60 40.54
C PRO A 215 -3.47 24.10 40.34
N PRO A 216 -3.59 23.61 39.08
CA PRO A 216 -3.57 22.18 38.81
C PRO A 216 -2.16 21.62 39.06
N SER A 217 -2.10 20.45 39.70
CA SER A 217 -0.87 19.71 40.01
C SER A 217 -0.01 19.48 38.75
N PRO A 218 1.33 19.54 38.83
CA PRO A 218 2.20 19.41 37.67
C PRO A 218 2.08 18.01 37.06
N SER A 219 1.61 17.96 35.81
CA SER A 219 1.63 16.77 34.98
C SER A 219 3.06 16.24 34.86
N ARG A 220 3.29 15.01 35.29
CA ARG A 220 4.57 14.31 35.12
C ARG A 220 4.93 14.26 33.62
N PRO A 221 6.19 14.57 33.24
CA PRO A 221 6.61 14.47 31.86
C PRO A 221 6.58 13.02 31.37
N CYS A 222 6.18 12.85 30.10
CA CYS A 222 6.18 11.58 29.39
C CYS A 222 7.59 10.95 29.41
N PRO A 223 7.79 9.67 29.79
CA PRO A 223 9.11 9.07 29.81
C PRO A 223 9.66 8.93 28.38
N LYS A 224 10.84 9.52 28.14
CA LYS A 224 11.65 9.44 26.91
C LYS A 224 12.18 8.01 26.62
N ARG A 225 11.31 7.00 26.55
CA ARG A 225 11.69 5.58 26.32
C ARG A 225 11.35 5.05 24.92
N TRP A 226 10.75 5.86 24.05
CA TRP A 226 10.36 5.43 22.69
C TRP A 226 11.27 5.96 21.56
N ALA A 227 12.48 6.41 21.89
CA ALA A 227 13.43 6.94 20.89
C ALA A 227 14.63 6.03 20.58
N ARG A 228 14.69 4.81 21.13
CA ARG A 228 15.79 3.88 20.83
C ARG A 228 15.35 2.43 21.01
N THR A 229 15.00 1.81 19.88
CA THR A 229 15.35 0.42 19.49
C THR A 229 14.68 0.15 18.15
N ALA A 230 15.37 0.53 17.07
CA ALA A 230 15.19 -0.08 15.76
C ALA A 230 16.56 -0.66 15.36
N THR A 231 16.90 -1.76 16.04
CA THR A 231 17.95 -2.67 15.60
C THR A 231 17.43 -4.07 15.86
N ALA A 232 16.87 -4.68 14.82
CA ALA A 232 16.95 -6.12 14.64
C ALA A 232 16.89 -6.41 13.12
N PRO A 233 17.68 -7.38 12.64
CA PRO A 233 17.93 -7.63 11.22
C PRO A 233 16.80 -8.48 10.61
N TRP A 234 16.58 -8.24 9.32
CA TRP A 234 15.84 -9.03 8.31
C TRP A 234 14.63 -9.85 8.78
#